data_AF-A0AAV1PW44-F1
#
_entry.id   AF-A0AAV1PW44-F1
#
_cell.length_a   1.000
_cell.length_b   1.000
_cell.length_c   1.000
_cell.angle_alpha   90.00
_cell.angle_beta   90.00
_cell.angle_gamma   90.00
#
_symmetry.space_group_name_H-M   'P 1'
#
loop_
_entity.id
_entity.type
_entity.pdbx_description
1 polymer ?
#
loop_
_entity_poly.entity_id
_entity_poly.type
_entity_poly.pdbx_seq_one_letter_code
_entity_poly.pdbx_strand_id
1 'polypeptide(L)'
;MLATLATQHGIVIGHATLKRMLRASGLRRRNYDDLDLIIDFILDQLQGPGRFHGYHWMHMKCINNGLHVRKDVVRIILSELDPEGTQCLHRRLLQRRLYFSRGPNFIWHIDSYDKLSPYGIGINGCIDRFSRKLIWLRAARTNSDPHVIGGYYAEAIERVGGYPTLMRTDIGTENVVLRDMQVYLWQNDGDSRAGQSSFLTGRSSANQRIESWWGMMRREGIEHYIQMFGELKDEGMFAGDYLDKALIQLCFMGPVQEELNSIKGVWNAHRIRPSTNPGLPSGIPDLMYVASHLWGADDHLVPLNENDLAVCKENCTFLSFVPCDPDVFDFCTIVMYERGLQLSDGSHQAVDLYLTLRDIVHPLILE
;
A
#
# COMPACT_ATOMS: atom_id res chain seq x y z
N MET A 1 24.26 2.56 41.66
CA MET A 1 24.16 2.60 43.14
C MET A 1 25.16 3.56 43.76
N LEU A 2 26.48 3.36 43.69
CA LEU A 2 27.47 4.32 44.23
C LEU A 2 27.41 5.70 43.53
N ALA A 3 27.39 5.70 42.20
CA ALA A 3 27.21 6.93 41.42
C ALA A 3 25.87 7.63 41.76
N THR A 4 24.81 6.84 41.96
CA THR A 4 23.46 7.30 42.33
C THR A 4 23.42 7.90 43.74
N LEU A 5 24.11 7.30 44.72
CA LEU A 5 24.24 7.84 46.09
C LEU A 5 24.99 9.17 46.10
N ALA A 6 26.06 9.28 45.31
CA ALA A 6 26.81 10.52 45.18
C ALA A 6 26.01 11.65 44.50
N THR A 7 25.26 11.32 43.43
CA THR A 7 24.50 12.33 42.66
C THR A 7 23.16 12.72 43.30
N GLN A 8 22.40 11.77 43.86
CA GLN A 8 21.06 12.04 44.39
C GLN A 8 21.04 12.33 45.89
N HIS A 9 22.05 11.88 46.64
CA HIS A 9 22.07 12.00 48.10
C HIS A 9 23.35 12.64 48.65
N GLY A 10 24.30 13.04 47.80
CA GLY A 10 25.56 13.68 48.22
C GLY A 10 26.50 12.77 49.02
N ILE A 11 26.21 11.47 49.10
CA ILE A 11 26.97 10.51 49.91
C ILE A 11 28.06 9.88 49.05
N VAL A 12 29.31 10.26 49.30
CA VAL A 12 30.49 9.69 48.63
C VAL A 12 31.16 8.68 49.56
N ILE A 13 30.88 7.39 49.32
CA ILE A 13 31.48 6.29 50.07
C ILE A 13 32.18 5.30 49.15
N GLY A 14 33.25 4.67 49.66
CA GLY A 14 33.94 3.60 48.97
C GLY A 14 33.10 2.32 48.91
N HIS A 15 33.33 1.48 47.88
CA HIS A 15 32.61 0.22 47.69
C HIS A 15 32.75 -0.76 48.88
N ALA A 16 33.90 -0.78 49.55
CA ALA A 16 34.10 -1.56 50.77
C ALA A 16 33.23 -1.06 51.93
N THR A 17 33.12 0.26 52.09
CA THR A 17 32.28 0.91 53.11
C THR A 17 30.80 0.63 52.86
N LEU A 18 30.34 0.73 51.61
CA LEU A 18 28.97 0.38 51.23
C LEU A 18 28.66 -1.09 51.58
N LYS A 19 29.55 -2.03 51.21
CA LYS A 19 29.36 -3.45 51.55
C LYS A 19 29.31 -3.70 53.05
N ARG A 20 30.11 -2.98 53.85
CA ARG A 20 30.10 -3.07 55.31
C ARG A 20 28.78 -2.55 55.89
N MET A 21 28.28 -1.42 55.40
CA MET A 21 27.00 -0.85 55.83
C MET A 21 25.83 -1.77 55.49
N LEU A 22 25.78 -2.30 54.26
CA LEU A 22 24.73 -3.26 53.86
C LEU A 22 24.72 -4.51 54.76
N ARG A 23 25.90 -5.03 55.13
CA ARG A 23 26.02 -6.17 56.06
C ARG A 23 25.59 -5.81 57.49
N ALA A 24 25.98 -4.63 57.99
CA ALA A 24 25.59 -4.16 59.31
C ALA A 24 24.07 -3.91 59.43
N SER A 25 23.43 -3.49 58.33
CA SER A 25 21.97 -3.32 58.23
C SER A 25 21.20 -4.63 58.00
N GLY A 26 21.87 -5.79 58.03
CA GLY A 26 21.22 -7.10 57.81
C GLY A 26 20.69 -7.33 56.39
N LEU A 27 21.02 -6.45 55.44
CA LEU A 27 20.52 -6.53 54.06
C LEU A 27 21.29 -7.62 53.30
N ARG A 28 20.59 -8.70 52.98
CA ARG A 28 21.08 -9.82 52.17
C ARG A 28 20.58 -9.68 50.73
N ARG A 29 21.24 -10.34 49.78
CA ARG A 29 20.66 -10.54 48.45
C ARG A 29 19.36 -11.32 48.62
N ARG A 30 18.26 -10.83 48.05
CA ARG A 30 16.96 -11.51 48.07
C ARG A 30 17.12 -12.90 47.46
N ASN A 31 16.46 -13.88 48.06
CA ASN A 31 16.34 -15.22 47.48
C ASN A 31 15.47 -15.15 46.22
N TYR A 32 15.63 -16.12 45.33
CA TYR A 32 14.76 -16.22 44.17
C TYR A 32 13.38 -16.71 44.60
N ASP A 33 12.35 -16.14 43.96
CA ASP A 33 10.97 -16.56 44.17
C ASP A 33 10.71 -17.92 43.52
N ASP A 34 9.62 -18.56 43.95
CA ASP A 34 9.25 -19.91 43.50
C ASP A 34 8.97 -19.96 42.00
N LEU A 35 9.39 -21.05 41.36
CA LEU A 35 9.27 -21.24 39.92
C LEU A 35 7.81 -21.28 39.48
N ASP A 36 6.93 -21.91 40.25
CA ASP A 36 5.51 -22.02 39.91
C ASP A 36 4.85 -20.63 39.86
N LEU A 37 5.17 -19.76 40.83
CA LEU A 37 4.70 -18.37 40.86
C LEU A 37 5.19 -17.57 39.64
N ILE A 38 6.43 -17.81 39.20
CA ILE A 38 7.01 -17.15 38.02
C ILE A 38 6.33 -17.65 36.74
N ILE A 39 6.07 -18.96 36.65
CA ILE A 39 5.40 -19.58 35.51
C ILE A 39 3.98 -19.02 35.38
N ASP A 40 3.21 -18.98 36.47
CA ASP A 40 1.84 -18.44 36.48
C ASP A 40 1.80 -16.96 36.06
N PHE A 41 2.74 -16.16 36.56
CA PHE A 41 2.85 -14.76 36.14
C PHE A 41 3.17 -14.64 34.65
N ILE A 42 4.10 -15.44 34.11
CA ILE A 42 4.43 -15.39 32.69
C ILE A 42 3.24 -15.86 31.85
N LEU A 43 2.53 -16.92 32.26
CA LEU A 43 1.33 -17.41 31.58
C LEU A 43 0.25 -16.33 31.48
N ASP A 44 -0.04 -15.62 32.57
CA ASP A 44 -0.96 -14.47 32.58
C ASP A 44 -0.51 -13.38 31.58
N GLN A 45 0.77 -13.03 31.59
CA GLN A 45 1.30 -12.03 30.67
C GLN A 45 1.22 -12.47 29.19
N LEU A 46 1.33 -13.77 28.90
CA LEU A 46 1.19 -14.34 27.56
C LEU A 46 -0.27 -14.34 27.06
N GLN A 47 -1.27 -14.30 27.95
CA GLN A 47 -2.68 -14.10 27.56
C GLN A 47 -2.94 -12.67 27.04
N GLY A 48 -2.03 -11.73 27.31
CA GLY A 48 -2.13 -10.33 26.93
C GLY A 48 -1.03 -9.85 25.97
N PRO A 49 -0.72 -8.53 25.98
CA PRO A 49 0.36 -7.95 25.16
C PRO A 49 1.75 -8.53 25.47
N GLY A 50 1.91 -9.23 26.60
CA GLY A 50 3.16 -9.86 27.00
C GLY A 50 3.65 -10.95 26.06
N ARG A 51 2.78 -11.54 25.22
CA ARG A 51 3.16 -12.50 24.17
C ARG A 51 4.14 -11.96 23.13
N PHE A 52 4.27 -10.63 23.01
CA PHE A 52 5.21 -10.02 22.06
C PHE A 52 6.53 -9.59 22.71
N HIS A 53 6.68 -9.79 24.02
CA HIS A 53 7.86 -9.36 24.76
C HIS A 53 8.92 -10.46 24.80
N GLY A 54 10.14 -10.12 24.38
CA GLY A 54 11.29 -11.01 24.58
C GLY A 54 11.66 -11.18 26.06
N TYR A 55 12.46 -12.21 26.35
CA TYR A 55 12.83 -12.59 27.72
C TYR A 55 13.48 -11.47 28.55
N HIS A 56 14.20 -10.53 27.92
CA HIS A 56 14.72 -9.34 28.60
C HIS A 56 13.61 -8.46 29.18
N TRP A 57 12.56 -8.23 28.39
CA TRP A 57 11.44 -7.39 28.77
C TRP A 57 10.51 -8.11 29.75
N MET A 58 10.29 -9.41 29.54
CA MET A 58 9.56 -10.24 30.49
C MET A 58 10.28 -10.34 31.84
N HIS A 59 11.61 -10.43 31.84
CA HIS A 59 12.42 -10.38 33.07
C HIS A 59 12.25 -9.04 33.80
N MET A 60 12.22 -7.93 33.07
CA MET A 60 11.95 -6.62 33.66
C MET A 60 10.53 -6.52 34.23
N LYS A 61 9.53 -7.11 33.56
CA LYS A 61 8.17 -7.20 34.09
C LYS A 61 8.10 -8.00 35.39
N CYS A 62 8.82 -9.10 35.48
CA CYS A 62 8.93 -9.88 36.72
C CYS A 62 9.48 -8.99 37.85
N ILE A 63 10.61 -8.31 37.61
CA ILE A 63 11.23 -7.42 38.60
C ILE A 63 10.29 -6.28 39.02
N ASN A 64 9.63 -5.62 38.06
CA ASN A 64 8.73 -4.50 38.33
C ASN A 64 7.47 -4.92 39.11
N ASN A 65 7.07 -6.19 39.00
CA ASN A 65 5.97 -6.77 39.78
C ASN A 65 6.47 -7.47 41.06
N GLY A 66 7.71 -7.20 41.47
CA GLY A 66 8.25 -7.68 42.75
C GLY A 66 8.79 -9.11 42.72
N LEU A 67 8.83 -9.78 41.55
CA LEU A 67 9.36 -11.12 41.38
C LEU A 67 10.88 -11.10 41.16
N HIS A 68 11.59 -11.90 41.92
CA HIS A 68 13.03 -12.08 41.90
C HIS A 68 13.36 -13.39 41.20
N VAL A 69 13.67 -13.28 39.91
CA VAL A 69 14.00 -14.43 39.09
C VAL A 69 15.28 -14.16 38.30
N ARG A 70 16.05 -15.22 38.04
CA ARG A 70 17.21 -15.12 37.15
C ARG A 70 16.75 -15.00 35.70
N LYS A 71 17.48 -14.20 34.94
CA LYS A 71 17.15 -13.91 33.54
C LYS A 71 17.21 -15.14 32.62
N ASP A 72 18.13 -16.05 32.88
CA ASP A 72 18.25 -17.36 32.21
C ASP A 72 17.05 -18.25 32.48
N VAL A 73 16.53 -18.25 33.71
CA VAL A 73 15.31 -18.98 34.10
C VAL A 73 14.09 -18.44 33.34
N VAL A 74 13.89 -17.12 33.28
CA VAL A 74 12.81 -16.50 32.48
C VAL A 74 12.94 -16.88 31.00
N ARG A 75 14.17 -16.93 30.47
CA ARG A 75 14.41 -17.35 29.08
C ARG A 75 14.00 -18.80 28.85
N ILE A 76 14.35 -19.71 29.76
CA ILE A 76 14.00 -21.14 29.65
C ILE A 76 12.47 -21.31 29.75
N ILE A 77 11.85 -20.66 30.74
CA ILE A 77 10.38 -20.72 30.91
C ILE A 77 9.67 -20.20 29.65
N LEU A 78 10.10 -19.06 29.09
CA LEU A 78 9.53 -18.55 27.84
C LEU A 78 9.75 -19.46 26.64
N SER A 79 10.92 -20.12 26.53
CA SER A 79 11.17 -21.03 25.41
C SER A 79 10.31 -22.30 25.49
N GLU A 80 9.94 -22.74 26.69
CA GLU A 80 9.06 -23.89 26.89
C GLU A 80 7.57 -23.52 26.75
N LEU A 81 7.16 -22.36 27.29
CA LEU A 81 5.75 -21.92 27.27
C LEU A 81 5.32 -21.30 25.93
N ASP A 82 6.23 -20.64 25.22
CA ASP A 82 5.99 -20.03 23.91
C ASP A 82 7.18 -20.28 22.95
N PRO A 83 7.36 -21.54 22.52
CA PRO A 83 8.44 -21.91 21.61
C PRO A 83 8.33 -21.19 20.25
N GLU A 84 7.11 -20.93 19.77
CA GLU A 84 6.87 -20.22 18.51
C GLU A 84 7.25 -18.73 18.61
N GLY A 85 6.77 -18.01 19.64
CA GLY A 85 7.11 -16.60 19.85
C GLY A 85 8.60 -16.40 20.12
N THR A 86 9.23 -17.32 20.84
CA THR A 86 10.68 -17.31 21.08
C THR A 86 11.48 -17.49 19.78
N GLN A 87 11.05 -18.37 18.88
CA GLN A 87 11.66 -18.53 17.55
C GLN A 87 11.44 -17.32 16.63
N CYS A 88 10.24 -16.73 16.64
CA CYS A 88 9.92 -15.53 15.87
C CYS A 88 10.80 -14.33 16.25
N LEU A 89 11.04 -14.14 17.55
CA LEU A 89 11.85 -13.04 18.09
C LEU A 89 13.35 -13.22 17.83
N HIS A 90 13.86 -14.46 17.91
CA HIS A 90 15.29 -14.75 17.64
C HIS A 90 15.69 -14.45 16.19
N ARG A 91 14.73 -14.46 15.25
CA ARG A 91 14.95 -14.15 13.83
C ARG A 91 14.57 -12.72 13.44
N ARG A 92 14.14 -11.85 14.36
CA ARG A 92 13.52 -10.54 14.05
C ARG A 92 12.43 -10.64 12.97
N LEU A 93 11.69 -11.75 12.94
CA LEU A 93 10.60 -11.90 12.00
C LEU A 93 9.40 -11.18 12.59
N LEU A 94 9.07 -10.02 12.02
CA LEU A 94 7.75 -9.41 12.18
C LEU A 94 6.72 -10.53 11.98
N GLN A 95 5.80 -10.73 12.93
CA GLN A 95 4.61 -11.57 12.71
C GLN A 95 3.82 -10.95 11.56
N ARG A 96 4.13 -11.37 10.33
CA ARG A 96 3.36 -11.04 9.15
C ARG A 96 2.07 -11.84 9.29
N ARG A 97 0.94 -11.11 9.40
CA ARG A 97 -0.42 -11.68 9.50
C ARG A 97 -0.57 -12.83 8.51
N LEU A 98 -1.19 -13.94 8.89
CA LEU A 98 -1.57 -14.99 7.95
C LEU A 98 -2.51 -14.38 6.89
N TYR A 99 -1.97 -14.18 5.68
CA TYR A 99 -2.70 -13.62 4.54
C TYR A 99 -3.53 -14.74 3.91
N PHE A 100 -4.63 -15.16 4.53
CA PHE A 100 -5.58 -16.04 3.85
C PHE A 100 -6.44 -15.18 2.92
N SER A 101 -6.31 -15.35 1.61
CA SER A 101 -7.28 -14.85 0.62
C SER A 101 -8.11 -16.03 0.14
N ARG A 102 -9.44 -15.93 0.22
CA ARG A 102 -10.36 -17.03 -0.09
C ARG A 102 -10.37 -17.45 -1.57
N GLY A 103 -10.03 -16.52 -2.46
CA GLY A 103 -9.99 -16.73 -3.91
C GLY A 103 -9.98 -15.38 -4.65
N PRO A 104 -9.91 -15.39 -5.98
CA PRO A 104 -10.04 -14.17 -6.78
C PRO A 104 -11.41 -13.51 -6.56
N ASN A 105 -11.48 -12.21 -6.82
CA ASN A 105 -12.68 -11.37 -6.67
C ASN A 105 -13.23 -11.27 -5.25
N PHE A 106 -12.57 -11.88 -4.28
CA PHE A 106 -12.95 -11.73 -2.89
C PHE A 106 -12.60 -10.35 -2.36
N ILE A 107 -11.39 -9.87 -2.63
CA ILE A 107 -10.93 -8.53 -2.25
C ILE A 107 -10.16 -7.91 -3.42
N TRP A 108 -10.61 -6.75 -3.89
CA TRP A 108 -9.84 -5.89 -4.77
C TRP A 108 -9.23 -4.74 -3.96
N HIS A 109 -7.97 -4.42 -4.24
CA HIS A 109 -7.25 -3.31 -3.62
C HIS A 109 -7.06 -2.19 -4.64
N ILE A 110 -7.49 -0.98 -4.29
CA ILE A 110 -7.28 0.23 -5.10
C ILE A 110 -6.29 1.13 -4.42
N ASP A 111 -5.45 1.77 -5.23
CA ASP A 111 -4.55 2.81 -4.78
C ASP A 111 -4.19 3.76 -5.94
N SER A 112 -3.75 4.96 -5.59
CA SER A 112 -3.26 5.98 -6.51
C SER A 112 -1.75 6.13 -6.37
N TYR A 113 -1.06 6.38 -7.49
CA TYR A 113 0.39 6.55 -7.53
C TYR A 113 0.74 7.96 -8.02
N ASP A 114 1.34 8.75 -7.14
CA ASP A 114 1.47 10.21 -7.30
C ASP A 114 2.81 10.70 -7.86
N LYS A 115 3.71 9.81 -8.30
CA LYS A 115 5.07 10.27 -8.68
C LYS A 115 5.11 11.09 -9.98
N LEU A 116 4.09 10.98 -10.82
CA LEU A 116 3.93 11.83 -12.01
C LEU A 116 2.93 12.99 -11.79
N SER A 117 2.25 13.05 -10.64
CA SER A 117 1.29 14.12 -10.32
C SER A 117 1.89 15.53 -10.38
N PRO A 118 3.16 15.78 -10.01
CA PRO A 118 3.79 17.09 -10.21
C PRO A 118 3.80 17.56 -11.67
N TYR A 119 3.76 16.62 -12.62
CA TYR A 119 3.75 16.87 -14.07
C TYR A 119 2.35 16.79 -14.68
N GLY A 120 1.31 16.65 -13.85
CA GLY A 120 -0.08 16.62 -14.29
C GLY A 120 -0.62 15.25 -14.68
N ILE A 121 0.12 14.16 -14.44
CA ILE A 121 -0.35 12.80 -14.75
C ILE A 121 -0.50 12.01 -13.44
N GLY A 122 -1.74 11.73 -13.06
CA GLY A 122 -2.07 10.81 -11.98
C GLY A 122 -2.21 9.38 -12.50
N ILE A 123 -1.70 8.40 -11.75
CA ILE A 123 -1.90 6.98 -12.06
C ILE A 123 -2.79 6.36 -10.99
N ASN A 124 -3.80 5.59 -11.40
CA ASN A 124 -4.64 4.80 -10.51
C ASN A 124 -4.63 3.33 -10.92
N GLY A 125 -4.60 2.44 -9.94
CA GLY A 125 -4.55 1.00 -10.19
C GLY A 125 -5.43 0.22 -9.25
N CYS A 126 -5.80 -0.98 -9.71
CA CYS A 126 -6.50 -1.96 -8.89
C CYS A 126 -5.91 -3.35 -9.10
N ILE A 127 -5.71 -4.06 -7.99
CA ILE A 127 -5.15 -5.40 -7.98
C ILE A 127 -6.05 -6.35 -7.18
N ASP A 128 -6.30 -7.53 -7.74
CA ASP A 128 -6.96 -8.61 -7.01
C ASP A 128 -6.00 -9.20 -5.96
N ARG A 129 -6.49 -9.36 -4.73
CA ARG A 129 -5.66 -9.75 -3.59
C ARG A 129 -5.09 -11.17 -3.71
N PHE A 130 -5.86 -12.10 -4.27
CA PHE A 130 -5.50 -13.52 -4.34
C PHE A 130 -4.55 -13.78 -5.51
N SER A 131 -5.01 -13.47 -6.71
CA SER A 131 -4.31 -13.75 -7.97
C SER A 131 -3.14 -12.78 -8.19
N ARG A 132 -3.19 -11.58 -7.60
CA ARG A 132 -2.32 -10.43 -7.91
C ARG A 132 -2.47 -9.94 -9.34
N LYS A 133 -3.59 -10.28 -10.00
CA LYS A 133 -3.96 -9.73 -11.30
C LYS A 133 -4.28 -8.25 -11.16
N LEU A 134 -3.71 -7.43 -12.02
CA LEU A 134 -4.12 -6.04 -12.18
C LEU A 134 -5.45 -6.01 -12.93
N ILE A 135 -6.49 -5.52 -12.28
CA ILE A 135 -7.82 -5.37 -12.87
C ILE A 135 -7.80 -4.17 -13.83
N TRP A 136 -7.34 -3.02 -13.34
CA TRP A 136 -7.06 -1.84 -14.16
C TRP A 136 -5.77 -1.15 -13.72
N LEU A 137 -5.27 -0.32 -14.64
CA LEU A 137 -4.12 0.55 -14.47
C LEU A 137 -4.29 1.71 -15.46
N ARG A 138 -4.57 2.91 -14.96
CA ARG A 138 -5.01 4.06 -15.77
C ARG A 138 -4.20 5.30 -15.44
N ALA A 139 -3.82 6.04 -16.47
CA ALA A 139 -3.32 7.40 -16.38
C ALA A 139 -4.46 8.40 -16.61
N ALA A 140 -4.44 9.51 -15.88
CA ALA A 140 -5.40 10.60 -16.05
C ALA A 140 -4.85 11.94 -15.58
N ARG A 141 -5.57 13.02 -15.92
CA ARG A 141 -5.25 14.39 -15.50
C ARG A 141 -5.35 14.60 -13.99
N THR A 142 -6.16 13.79 -13.31
CA THR A 142 -6.35 13.82 -11.87
C THR A 142 -6.55 12.39 -11.34
N ASN A 143 -6.04 12.14 -10.14
CA ASN A 143 -6.26 10.93 -9.37
C ASN A 143 -6.95 11.20 -8.03
N SER A 144 -7.52 12.41 -7.87
CA SER A 144 -8.25 12.84 -6.67
C SER A 144 -9.75 13.03 -6.93
N ASP A 145 -10.18 12.99 -8.19
CA ASP A 145 -11.60 13.12 -8.54
C ASP A 145 -12.33 11.78 -8.32
N PRO A 146 -13.29 11.72 -7.38
CA PRO A 146 -13.99 10.50 -7.08
C PRO A 146 -14.87 10.00 -8.23
N HIS A 147 -15.35 10.88 -9.11
CA HIS A 147 -16.16 10.48 -10.26
C HIS A 147 -15.32 9.76 -11.31
N VAL A 148 -14.06 10.16 -11.48
CA VAL A 148 -13.09 9.49 -12.38
C VAL A 148 -12.74 8.09 -11.85
N ILE A 149 -12.47 7.96 -10.54
CA ILE A 149 -12.21 6.66 -9.91
C ILE A 149 -13.45 5.76 -9.97
N GLY A 150 -14.65 6.31 -9.78
CA GLY A 150 -15.91 5.63 -10.01
C GLY A 150 -16.03 5.11 -11.45
N GLY A 151 -15.64 5.91 -12.44
CA GLY A 151 -15.59 5.53 -13.85
C GLY A 151 -14.69 4.32 -14.11
N TYR A 152 -13.48 4.30 -13.54
CA TYR A 152 -12.58 3.13 -13.64
C TYR A 152 -13.22 1.86 -13.08
N TYR A 153 -13.91 2.00 -11.95
CA TYR A 153 -14.58 0.87 -11.32
C TYR A 153 -15.75 0.38 -12.16
N ALA A 154 -16.60 1.27 -12.68
CA ALA A 154 -17.71 0.94 -13.56
C ALA A 154 -17.24 0.21 -14.83
N GLU A 155 -16.19 0.71 -15.50
CA GLU A 155 -15.59 0.05 -16.66
C GLU A 155 -15.03 -1.34 -16.31
N ALA A 156 -14.41 -1.47 -15.13
CA ALA A 156 -13.81 -2.71 -14.69
C ALA A 156 -14.86 -3.79 -14.40
N ILE A 157 -15.91 -3.46 -13.65
CA ILE A 157 -16.98 -4.42 -13.33
C ILE A 157 -17.80 -4.81 -14.56
N GLU A 158 -18.00 -3.88 -15.50
CA GLU A 158 -18.63 -4.17 -16.78
C GLU A 158 -17.77 -5.14 -17.61
N ARG A 159 -16.47 -4.88 -17.74
CA ARG A 159 -15.55 -5.74 -18.50
C ARG A 159 -15.41 -7.13 -17.89
N VAL A 160 -15.37 -7.23 -16.56
CA VAL A 160 -15.26 -8.50 -15.84
C VAL A 160 -16.60 -9.24 -15.81
N GLY A 161 -17.73 -8.54 -15.98
CA GLY A 161 -19.09 -9.10 -15.90
C GLY A 161 -19.61 -9.25 -14.47
N GLY A 162 -19.02 -8.53 -13.51
CA GLY A 162 -19.30 -8.70 -12.09
C GLY A 162 -18.46 -7.79 -11.21
N TYR A 163 -18.76 -7.77 -9.92
CA TYR A 163 -18.06 -6.97 -8.92
C TYR A 163 -17.52 -7.85 -7.77
N PRO A 164 -16.46 -7.42 -7.07
CA PRO A 164 -15.88 -8.21 -6.00
C PRO A 164 -16.73 -8.22 -4.74
N THR A 165 -16.48 -9.20 -3.88
CA THR A 165 -17.11 -9.26 -2.55
C THR A 165 -16.72 -8.08 -1.68
N LEU A 166 -15.46 -7.66 -1.73
CA LEU A 166 -14.94 -6.56 -0.93
C LEU A 166 -14.07 -5.63 -1.77
N MET A 167 -14.33 -4.34 -1.61
CA MET A 167 -13.40 -3.30 -2.02
C MET A 167 -12.56 -2.85 -0.84
N ARG A 168 -11.27 -2.67 -1.06
CA ARG A 168 -10.38 -2.10 -0.06
C ARG A 168 -9.62 -0.90 -0.63
N THR A 169 -9.74 0.22 0.07
CA THR A 169 -9.06 1.47 -0.26
C THR A 169 -8.41 2.06 0.97
N ASP A 170 -7.55 3.05 0.75
CA ASP A 170 -7.09 3.93 1.81
C ASP A 170 -8.22 4.87 2.24
N ILE A 171 -8.02 5.50 3.40
CA ILE A 171 -8.93 6.55 3.90
C ILE A 171 -8.68 7.80 3.06
N GLY A 172 -9.50 8.01 2.04
CA GLY A 172 -9.40 9.13 1.13
C GLY A 172 -10.76 9.51 0.56
N THR A 173 -10.95 10.81 0.28
CA THR A 173 -12.20 11.36 -0.27
C THR A 173 -12.38 11.01 -1.74
N GLU A 174 -11.28 10.71 -2.43
CA GLU A 174 -11.24 10.29 -3.83
C GLU A 174 -11.91 8.92 -4.07
N ASN A 175 -12.13 8.12 -3.02
CA ASN A 175 -12.76 6.79 -3.16
C ASN A 175 -14.25 6.78 -2.81
N VAL A 176 -14.87 7.94 -2.57
CA VAL A 176 -16.25 8.05 -2.05
C VAL A 176 -17.29 7.52 -3.03
N VAL A 177 -17.24 7.93 -4.31
CA VAL A 177 -18.21 7.46 -5.34
C VAL A 177 -18.10 5.95 -5.50
N LEU A 178 -16.89 5.41 -5.55
CA LEU A 178 -16.64 3.98 -5.65
C LEU A 178 -17.19 3.21 -4.44
N ARG A 179 -16.99 3.73 -3.24
CA ARG A 179 -17.58 3.17 -2.01
C ARG A 179 -19.09 3.11 -2.14
N ASP A 180 -19.71 4.21 -2.56
CA ASP A 180 -21.16 4.31 -2.62
C ASP A 180 -21.73 3.35 -3.69
N MET A 181 -21.05 3.18 -4.83
CA MET A 181 -21.35 2.15 -5.83
C MET A 181 -21.24 0.74 -5.24
N GLN A 182 -20.15 0.42 -4.55
CA GLN A 182 -19.93 -0.92 -3.97
C GLN A 182 -20.97 -1.25 -2.90
N VAL A 183 -21.34 -0.27 -2.08
CA VAL A 183 -22.41 -0.41 -1.09
C VAL A 183 -23.73 -0.62 -1.79
N TYR A 184 -24.02 0.15 -2.86
CA TYR A 184 -25.24 0.05 -3.67
C TYR A 184 -25.45 -1.32 -4.29
N LEU A 185 -24.44 -1.83 -4.98
CA LEU A 185 -24.50 -3.15 -5.63
C LEU A 185 -24.81 -4.27 -4.62
N TRP A 186 -24.34 -4.14 -3.38
CA TRP A 186 -24.56 -5.11 -2.29
C TRP A 186 -25.82 -4.86 -1.44
N GLN A 187 -26.68 -3.86 -1.74
CA GLN A 187 -27.79 -3.49 -0.84
C GLN A 187 -28.88 -4.57 -0.70
N ASN A 188 -29.09 -5.35 -1.75
CA ASN A 188 -30.17 -6.35 -1.81
C ASN A 188 -29.69 -7.78 -1.50
N ASP A 189 -28.41 -7.96 -1.20
CA ASP A 189 -27.85 -9.27 -0.91
C ASP A 189 -28.06 -9.66 0.57
N GLY A 190 -28.46 -10.90 0.82
CA GLY A 190 -28.76 -11.42 2.16
C GLY A 190 -27.51 -11.84 2.98
N ASP A 191 -26.30 -11.62 2.46
CA ASP A 191 -25.06 -11.99 3.14
C ASP A 191 -24.76 -11.02 4.31
N SER A 192 -24.17 -11.55 5.37
CA SER A 192 -23.56 -10.84 6.50
C SER A 192 -22.60 -9.68 6.12
N ARG A 193 -22.18 -9.61 4.85
CA ARG A 193 -21.25 -8.62 4.31
C ARG A 193 -21.89 -7.61 3.35
N ALA A 194 -23.21 -7.65 3.21
CA ALA A 194 -23.99 -6.72 2.42
C ALA A 194 -23.88 -5.26 2.91
N GLY A 195 -24.19 -4.32 2.02
CA GLY A 195 -24.15 -2.89 2.31
C GLY A 195 -22.79 -2.39 2.78
N GLN A 196 -22.72 -1.66 3.89
CA GLN A 196 -21.48 -1.01 4.36
C GLN A 196 -20.32 -1.98 4.65
N SER A 197 -20.62 -3.25 4.91
CA SER A 197 -19.63 -4.28 5.17
C SER A 197 -18.90 -4.77 3.92
N SER A 198 -19.36 -4.37 2.72
CA SER A 198 -18.74 -4.70 1.44
C SER A 198 -17.54 -3.79 1.09
N PHE A 199 -17.28 -2.77 1.92
CA PHE A 199 -16.22 -1.79 1.74
C PHE A 199 -15.33 -1.69 2.98
N LEU A 200 -14.02 -1.85 2.80
CA LEU A 200 -13.02 -1.79 3.85
C LEU A 200 -12.10 -0.59 3.67
N THR A 201 -12.17 0.36 4.61
CA THR A 201 -11.13 1.38 4.75
C THR A 201 -10.02 0.89 5.67
N GLY A 202 -8.79 1.24 5.37
CA GLY A 202 -7.65 0.94 6.23
C GLY A 202 -6.51 1.94 6.04
N ARG A 203 -5.50 1.86 6.90
CA ARG A 203 -4.24 2.57 6.69
C ARG A 203 -3.53 2.00 5.44
N SER A 204 -2.80 2.85 4.70
CA SER A 204 -1.98 2.49 3.53
C SER A 204 -1.14 1.23 3.74
N SER A 205 -0.53 1.11 4.92
CA SER A 205 0.21 -0.09 5.38
C SER A 205 -0.54 -1.44 5.33
N ALA A 206 -1.85 -1.44 5.06
CA ALA A 206 -2.68 -2.63 4.87
C ALA A 206 -3.01 -2.93 3.38
N ASN A 207 -2.73 -1.99 2.47
CA ASN A 207 -2.76 -2.12 1.01
C ASN A 207 -1.41 -2.55 0.41
N GLN A 208 -0.64 -3.32 1.19
CA GLN A 208 0.74 -3.74 0.87
C GLN A 208 0.92 -4.40 -0.51
N ARG A 209 -0.14 -4.98 -1.10
CA ARG A 209 -0.05 -5.65 -2.40
C ARG A 209 0.19 -4.66 -3.51
N ILE A 210 -0.67 -3.64 -3.61
CA ILE A 210 -0.56 -2.62 -4.63
C ILE A 210 0.60 -1.69 -4.33
N GLU A 211 0.84 -1.34 -3.05
CA GLU A 211 2.02 -0.59 -2.62
C GLU A 211 3.34 -1.28 -3.02
N SER A 212 3.46 -2.58 -2.78
CA SER A 212 4.65 -3.34 -3.19
C SER A 212 4.76 -3.45 -4.71
N TRP A 213 3.62 -3.48 -5.41
CA TRP A 213 3.58 -3.58 -6.86
C TRP A 213 4.00 -2.25 -7.54
N TRP A 214 3.67 -1.09 -6.96
CA TRP A 214 4.15 0.20 -7.45
C TRP A 214 5.67 0.27 -7.58
N GLY A 215 6.39 -0.34 -6.63
CA GLY A 215 7.84 -0.43 -6.71
C GLY A 215 8.35 -1.20 -7.93
N MET A 216 7.62 -2.22 -8.39
CA MET A 216 7.91 -2.92 -9.64
C MET A 216 7.55 -2.06 -10.84
N MET A 217 6.32 -1.55 -10.94
CA MET A 217 5.88 -0.67 -12.04
C MET A 217 6.85 0.48 -12.28
N ARG A 218 7.31 1.11 -11.20
CA ARG A 218 8.33 2.16 -11.26
C ARG A 218 9.59 1.69 -11.97
N ARG A 219 10.19 0.57 -11.54
CA ARG A 219 11.45 0.07 -12.11
C ARG A 219 11.32 -0.38 -13.56
N GLU A 220 10.18 -0.97 -13.94
CA GLU A 220 10.03 -1.56 -15.27
C GLU A 220 9.60 -0.57 -16.35
N GLY A 221 9.13 0.64 -15.99
CA GLY A 221 8.85 1.66 -17.01
C GLY A 221 8.67 3.09 -16.49
N ILE A 222 7.96 3.29 -15.37
CA ILE A 222 7.59 4.66 -14.95
C ILE A 222 8.79 5.51 -14.47
N GLU A 223 9.90 4.90 -14.04
CA GLU A 223 11.15 5.61 -13.72
C GLU A 223 11.68 6.41 -14.93
N HIS A 224 11.53 5.90 -16.15
CA HIS A 224 11.93 6.59 -17.38
C HIS A 224 11.26 7.96 -17.51
N TYR A 225 9.94 8.01 -17.33
CA TYR A 225 9.18 9.27 -17.37
C TYR A 225 9.49 10.19 -16.19
N ILE A 226 9.72 9.63 -15.00
CA ILE A 226 10.12 10.43 -13.82
C ILE A 226 11.44 11.15 -14.07
N GLN A 227 12.42 10.46 -14.65
CA GLN A 227 13.74 11.02 -14.97
C GLN A 227 13.63 12.05 -16.10
N MET A 228 12.96 11.71 -17.20
CA MET A 228 12.75 12.60 -18.33
C MET A 228 12.08 13.92 -17.93
N PHE A 229 11.00 13.87 -17.17
CA PHE A 229 10.34 15.10 -16.72
C PHE A 229 11.15 15.85 -15.65
N GLY A 230 11.97 15.12 -14.87
CA GLY A 230 12.95 15.69 -13.96
C GLY A 230 14.02 16.50 -14.69
N GLU A 231 14.55 15.97 -15.79
CA GLU A 231 15.53 16.66 -16.65
C GLU A 231 14.95 17.93 -17.26
N LEU A 232 13.72 17.88 -17.81
CA LEU A 232 13.03 19.08 -18.30
C LEU A 232 12.91 20.16 -17.24
N LYS A 233 12.62 19.76 -15.99
CA LYS A 233 12.54 20.70 -14.87
C LYS A 233 13.90 21.27 -14.49
N ASP A 234 14.93 20.43 -14.42
CA ASP A 234 16.27 20.82 -14.02
C ASP A 234 16.93 21.76 -15.06
N GLU A 235 16.56 21.62 -16.34
CA GLU A 235 16.98 22.50 -17.44
C GLU A 235 16.15 23.79 -17.56
N GLY A 236 15.12 23.97 -16.72
CA GLY A 236 14.24 25.13 -16.76
C GLY A 236 13.21 25.11 -17.91
N MET A 237 13.05 23.95 -18.56
CA MET A 237 12.06 23.72 -19.61
C MET A 237 10.68 23.30 -19.07
N PHE A 238 10.55 23.13 -17.75
CA PHE A 238 9.27 22.87 -17.08
C PHE A 238 9.17 23.69 -15.77
N ALA A 239 8.26 24.66 -15.76
CA ALA A 239 7.94 25.51 -14.61
C ALA A 239 6.88 24.89 -13.68
N GLY A 240 6.09 23.93 -14.18
CA GLY A 240 5.04 23.26 -13.42
C GLY A 240 3.77 24.08 -13.23
N ASP A 241 3.61 25.12 -14.04
CA ASP A 241 2.37 25.88 -14.15
C ASP A 241 1.29 25.06 -14.87
N TYR A 242 0.16 25.72 -15.11
CA TYR A 242 -0.98 25.11 -15.78
C TYR A 242 -0.65 24.67 -17.21
N LEU A 243 0.02 25.54 -17.99
CA LEU A 243 0.29 25.30 -19.39
C LEU A 243 1.27 24.14 -19.56
N ASP A 244 2.37 24.12 -18.80
CA ASP A 244 3.35 23.05 -18.86
C ASP A 244 2.73 21.70 -18.55
N LYS A 245 1.87 21.62 -17.52
CA LYS A 245 1.14 20.38 -17.20
C LYS A 245 0.19 19.98 -18.33
N ALA A 246 -0.53 20.92 -18.93
CA ALA A 246 -1.44 20.63 -20.03
C ALA A 246 -0.67 20.14 -21.29
N LEU A 247 0.50 20.72 -21.58
CA LEU A 247 1.35 20.28 -22.68
C LEU A 247 2.00 18.91 -22.42
N ILE A 248 2.44 18.64 -21.18
CA ILE A 248 2.92 17.30 -20.79
C ILE A 248 1.79 16.27 -20.95
N GLN A 249 0.58 16.59 -20.47
CA GLN A 249 -0.58 15.73 -20.66
C GLN A 249 -0.84 15.46 -22.16
N LEU A 250 -0.83 16.50 -22.99
CA LEU A 250 -1.02 16.38 -24.44
C LEU A 250 -0.01 15.42 -25.08
N CYS A 251 1.28 15.60 -24.79
CA CYS A 251 2.36 14.89 -25.47
C CYS A 251 2.60 13.49 -24.88
N PHE A 252 2.34 13.28 -23.59
CA PHE A 252 2.77 12.08 -22.86
C PHE A 252 1.66 11.22 -22.27
N MET A 253 0.39 11.67 -22.21
CA MET A 253 -0.69 10.83 -21.65
C MET A 253 -0.84 9.52 -22.43
N GLY A 254 -0.80 9.58 -23.76
CA GLY A 254 -0.85 8.40 -24.64
C GLY A 254 0.34 7.46 -24.40
N PRO A 255 1.59 7.91 -24.60
CA PRO A 255 2.78 7.10 -24.35
C PRO A 255 2.84 6.48 -22.94
N VAL A 256 2.47 7.24 -21.90
CA VAL A 256 2.42 6.73 -20.52
C VAL A 256 1.34 5.65 -20.39
N GLN A 257 0.14 5.86 -20.95
CA GLN A 257 -0.93 4.86 -20.88
C GLN A 257 -0.59 3.58 -21.64
N GLU A 258 0.10 3.67 -22.78
CA GLU A 258 0.58 2.50 -23.53
C GLU A 258 1.68 1.74 -22.76
N GLU A 259 2.60 2.44 -22.11
CA GLU A 259 3.58 1.81 -21.22
C GLU A 259 2.89 1.07 -20.07
N LEU A 260 1.89 1.69 -19.44
CA LEU A 260 1.08 1.06 -18.39
C LEU A 260 0.32 -0.18 -18.93
N ASN A 261 -0.23 -0.12 -20.14
CA ASN A 261 -0.90 -1.25 -20.78
C ASN A 261 0.08 -2.42 -21.01
N SER A 262 1.28 -2.12 -21.51
CA SER A 262 2.36 -3.09 -21.70
C SER A 262 2.78 -3.74 -20.37
N ILE A 263 3.09 -2.93 -19.35
CA ILE A 263 3.44 -3.39 -18.00
C ILE A 263 2.35 -4.30 -17.44
N LYS A 264 1.08 -3.89 -17.55
CA LYS A 264 -0.07 -4.67 -17.06
C LYS A 264 -0.15 -6.02 -17.77
N GLY A 265 0.02 -6.04 -19.10
CA GLY A 265 0.01 -7.27 -19.90
C GLY A 265 1.10 -8.24 -19.48
N VAL A 266 2.34 -7.75 -19.37
CA VAL A 266 3.49 -8.55 -18.92
C VAL A 266 3.26 -9.06 -17.49
N TRP A 267 2.82 -8.19 -16.58
CA TRP A 267 2.56 -8.58 -15.20
C TRP A 267 1.44 -9.62 -15.08
N ASN A 268 0.35 -9.49 -15.82
CA ASN A 268 -0.74 -10.47 -15.68
C ASN A 268 -0.38 -11.85 -16.27
N ALA A 269 0.55 -11.89 -17.23
CA ALA A 269 1.04 -13.12 -17.87
C ALA A 269 2.30 -13.73 -17.21
N HIS A 270 3.07 -12.98 -16.40
CA HIS A 270 4.31 -13.50 -15.82
C HIS A 270 4.05 -14.52 -14.70
N ARG A 271 4.99 -15.45 -14.52
CA ARG A 271 4.93 -16.41 -13.42
C ARG A 271 5.53 -15.82 -12.15
N ILE A 272 4.71 -15.64 -11.12
CA ILE A 272 5.18 -15.27 -9.80
C ILE A 272 5.73 -16.49 -9.06
N ARG A 273 6.96 -16.36 -8.54
CA ARG A 273 7.65 -17.42 -7.80
C ARG A 273 6.97 -17.71 -6.45
N PRO A 274 7.02 -18.97 -5.97
CA PRO A 274 6.62 -19.32 -4.62
C PRO A 274 7.32 -18.47 -3.57
N SER A 275 6.56 -17.99 -2.59
CA SER A 275 7.10 -17.34 -1.40
C SER A 275 7.15 -18.33 -0.25
N THR A 276 8.00 -18.07 0.74
CA THR A 276 8.03 -18.85 2.01
C THR A 276 6.77 -18.70 2.85
N ASN A 277 5.83 -17.82 2.47
CA ASN A 277 4.55 -17.68 3.14
C ASN A 277 3.53 -18.65 2.52
N PRO A 278 3.08 -19.69 3.24
CA PRO A 278 2.20 -20.72 2.72
C PRO A 278 0.80 -20.22 2.35
N GLY A 279 0.37 -19.05 2.87
CA GLY A 279 -0.93 -18.46 2.54
C GLY A 279 -0.97 -17.71 1.20
N LEU A 280 0.13 -17.66 0.46
CA LEU A 280 0.22 -16.91 -0.79
C LEU A 280 0.31 -17.81 -2.02
N PRO A 281 -0.71 -17.83 -2.88
CA PRO A 281 -0.64 -18.61 -4.09
C PRO A 281 0.46 -18.06 -5.01
N SER A 282 1.12 -18.96 -5.71
CA SER A 282 2.14 -18.68 -6.72
C SER A 282 1.72 -19.27 -8.05
N GLY A 283 2.06 -18.58 -9.14
CA GLY A 283 1.55 -18.92 -10.46
C GLY A 283 1.51 -17.69 -11.35
N ILE A 284 0.82 -17.83 -12.48
CA ILE A 284 0.56 -16.73 -13.41
C ILE A 284 -0.71 -16.01 -12.93
N PRO A 285 -0.72 -14.69 -12.69
CA PRO A 285 -1.89 -13.98 -12.19
C PRO A 285 -3.16 -14.23 -12.98
N ASP A 286 -3.11 -14.20 -14.31
CA ASP A 286 -4.28 -14.50 -15.13
C ASP A 286 -4.80 -15.94 -14.93
N LEU A 287 -3.90 -16.92 -14.83
CA LEU A 287 -4.29 -18.32 -14.59
C LEU A 287 -4.85 -18.50 -13.18
N MET A 288 -4.25 -17.86 -12.18
CA MET A 288 -4.73 -17.88 -10.79
C MET A 288 -6.10 -17.20 -10.65
N TYR A 289 -6.38 -16.21 -11.48
CA TYR A 289 -7.65 -15.49 -11.50
C TYR A 289 -8.76 -16.30 -12.20
N VAL A 290 -8.48 -16.89 -13.36
CA VAL A 290 -9.48 -17.61 -14.17
C VAL A 290 -9.67 -19.07 -13.72
N ALA A 291 -8.60 -19.73 -13.27
CA ALA A 291 -8.61 -21.14 -12.88
C ALA A 291 -8.22 -21.33 -11.40
N SER A 292 -8.81 -20.52 -10.51
CA SER A 292 -8.54 -20.52 -9.07
C SER A 292 -8.74 -21.89 -8.39
N HIS A 293 -9.61 -22.75 -8.94
CA HIS A 293 -9.83 -24.12 -8.48
C HIS A 293 -8.54 -24.96 -8.48
N LEU A 294 -7.55 -24.67 -9.35
CA LEU A 294 -6.24 -25.33 -9.34
C LEU A 294 -5.41 -25.01 -8.09
N TRP A 295 -5.79 -23.97 -7.35
CA TRP A 295 -5.23 -23.57 -6.05
C TRP A 295 -6.17 -23.88 -4.88
N GLY A 296 -7.25 -24.64 -5.11
CA GLY A 296 -8.24 -24.98 -4.08
C GLY A 296 -9.03 -23.76 -3.58
N ALA A 297 -9.23 -22.77 -4.45
CA ALA A 297 -9.93 -21.53 -4.14
C ALA A 297 -11.11 -21.34 -5.08
N ASP A 298 -12.20 -20.76 -4.57
CA ASP A 298 -13.41 -20.45 -5.33
C ASP A 298 -13.35 -19.05 -5.94
N ASP A 299 -14.00 -18.83 -7.07
CA ASP A 299 -14.24 -17.49 -7.59
C ASP A 299 -15.37 -16.82 -6.79
N HIS A 300 -15.13 -15.60 -6.34
CA HIS A 300 -16.05 -14.81 -5.52
C HIS A 300 -16.66 -13.62 -6.29
N LEU A 301 -16.61 -13.65 -7.62
CA LEU A 301 -17.25 -12.64 -8.45
C LEU A 301 -18.76 -12.67 -8.27
N VAL A 302 -19.34 -11.52 -7.94
CA VAL A 302 -20.80 -11.36 -7.87
C VAL A 302 -21.32 -10.90 -9.22
N PRO A 303 -22.32 -11.57 -9.81
CA PRO A 303 -22.89 -11.19 -11.10
C PRO A 303 -23.43 -9.75 -11.09
N LEU A 304 -23.15 -9.03 -12.17
CA LEU A 304 -23.61 -7.65 -12.33
C LEU A 304 -24.98 -7.60 -13.00
N ASN A 305 -25.89 -6.78 -12.45
CA ASN A 305 -27.13 -6.41 -13.11
C ASN A 305 -26.91 -5.14 -13.95
N GLU A 306 -27.33 -5.17 -15.22
CA GLU A 306 -27.16 -4.05 -16.15
C GLU A 306 -27.87 -2.76 -15.69
N ASN A 307 -29.02 -2.88 -15.04
CA ASN A 307 -29.76 -1.72 -14.52
C ASN A 307 -29.00 -1.06 -13.36
N ASP A 308 -28.45 -1.87 -12.45
CA ASP A 308 -27.69 -1.36 -11.31
C ASP A 308 -26.37 -0.73 -11.79
N LEU A 309 -25.74 -1.30 -12.83
CA LEU A 309 -24.58 -0.69 -13.49
C LEU A 309 -24.94 0.67 -14.11
N ALA A 310 -26.07 0.78 -14.81
CA ALA A 310 -26.50 2.03 -15.43
C ALA A 310 -26.63 3.16 -14.39
N VAL A 311 -27.27 2.88 -13.25
CA VAL A 311 -27.37 3.82 -12.11
C VAL A 311 -25.99 4.21 -11.58
N CYS A 312 -25.08 3.25 -11.43
CA CYS A 312 -23.72 3.55 -10.98
C CYS A 312 -22.98 4.49 -11.96
N LYS A 313 -23.18 4.31 -13.27
CA LYS A 313 -22.52 5.12 -14.31
C LYS A 313 -22.98 6.58 -14.32
N GLU A 314 -24.18 6.91 -13.82
CA GLU A 314 -24.68 8.30 -13.78
C GLU A 314 -23.81 9.23 -12.93
N ASN A 315 -23.16 8.68 -11.89
CA ASN A 315 -22.26 9.43 -11.02
C ASN A 315 -20.78 9.24 -11.39
N CYS A 316 -20.48 8.74 -12.60
CA CYS A 316 -19.10 8.51 -13.05
C CYS A 316 -18.67 9.56 -14.08
N THR A 317 -17.38 9.85 -14.10
CA THR A 317 -16.73 10.58 -15.21
C THR A 317 -15.81 9.60 -15.93
N PHE A 318 -16.06 9.40 -17.21
CA PHE A 318 -15.24 8.55 -18.06
C PHE A 318 -14.12 9.37 -18.69
N LEU A 319 -12.96 8.74 -18.89
CA LEU A 319 -11.84 9.44 -19.50
C LEU A 319 -12.18 9.86 -20.92
N SER A 320 -11.99 11.15 -21.20
CA SER A 320 -12.09 11.70 -22.54
C SER A 320 -10.93 11.18 -23.40
N PHE A 321 -11.15 11.15 -24.72
CA PHE A 321 -10.06 11.00 -25.70
C PHE A 321 -9.14 12.22 -25.72
N VAL A 322 -9.59 13.36 -25.17
CA VAL A 322 -8.78 14.56 -25.01
C VAL A 322 -7.84 14.38 -23.80
N PRO A 323 -6.51 14.34 -24.02
CA PRO A 323 -5.54 13.99 -22.98
C PRO A 323 -5.28 15.11 -21.96
N CYS A 324 -5.55 16.36 -22.34
CA CYS A 324 -5.28 17.55 -21.54
C CYS A 324 -6.54 18.42 -21.39
N ASP A 325 -6.37 19.71 -21.08
CA ASP A 325 -7.47 20.67 -21.10
C ASP A 325 -8.02 20.87 -22.53
N PRO A 326 -9.36 20.95 -22.74
CA PRO A 326 -9.94 21.10 -24.08
C PRO A 326 -9.48 22.34 -24.84
N ASP A 327 -9.36 23.50 -24.18
CA ASP A 327 -8.99 24.74 -24.87
C ASP A 327 -7.52 24.68 -25.32
N VAL A 328 -6.65 24.13 -24.46
CA VAL A 328 -5.24 23.87 -24.80
C VAL A 328 -5.14 22.83 -25.91
N PHE A 329 -5.94 21.76 -25.87
CA PHE A 329 -5.98 20.72 -26.88
C PHE A 329 -6.38 21.28 -28.25
N ASP A 330 -7.48 22.02 -28.31
CA ASP A 330 -7.99 22.60 -29.55
C ASP A 330 -6.96 23.56 -30.16
N PHE A 331 -6.39 24.44 -29.34
CA PHE A 331 -5.34 25.36 -29.77
C PHE A 331 -4.09 24.63 -30.29
N CYS A 332 -3.57 23.67 -29.53
CA CYS A 332 -2.38 22.92 -29.93
C CYS A 332 -2.64 22.08 -31.19
N THR A 333 -3.84 21.54 -31.36
CA THR A 333 -4.22 20.78 -32.56
C THR A 333 -4.16 21.65 -33.82
N ILE A 334 -4.60 22.91 -33.73
CA ILE A 334 -4.48 23.89 -34.82
C ILE A 334 -3.01 24.15 -35.13
N VAL A 335 -2.20 24.46 -34.11
CA VAL A 335 -0.75 24.71 -34.27
C VAL A 335 -0.04 23.50 -34.89
N MET A 336 -0.38 22.29 -34.44
CA MET A 336 0.19 21.06 -34.96
C MET A 336 -0.17 20.85 -36.42
N TYR A 337 -1.43 21.09 -36.80
CA TYR A 337 -1.88 21.00 -38.18
C TYR A 337 -1.16 22.00 -39.09
N GLU A 338 -1.06 23.27 -38.68
CA GLU A 338 -0.40 24.32 -39.47
C GLU A 338 1.10 24.07 -39.67
N ARG A 339 1.76 23.46 -38.67
CA ARG A 339 3.20 23.20 -38.70
C ARG A 339 3.59 21.79 -39.10
N GLY A 340 2.62 20.93 -39.43
CA GLY A 340 2.86 19.54 -39.79
C GLY A 340 3.44 18.69 -38.64
N LEU A 341 3.15 19.06 -37.39
CA LEU A 341 3.54 18.30 -36.20
C LEU A 341 2.53 17.19 -35.95
N GLN A 342 2.97 16.10 -35.33
CA GLN A 342 2.13 14.94 -35.01
C GLN A 342 2.43 14.45 -33.60
N LEU A 343 1.42 13.86 -32.95
CA LEU A 343 1.63 13.09 -31.73
C LEU A 343 2.52 11.88 -32.06
N SER A 344 3.36 11.51 -31.11
CA SER A 344 4.30 10.41 -31.25
C SER A 344 4.13 9.42 -30.11
N ASP A 345 4.24 8.14 -30.44
CA ASP A 345 4.31 7.04 -29.46
C ASP A 345 5.71 6.91 -28.84
N GLY A 346 6.74 7.49 -29.46
CA GLY A 346 8.11 7.52 -28.98
C GLY A 346 8.38 8.65 -27.99
N SER A 347 9.00 8.32 -26.86
CA SER A 347 9.25 9.25 -25.76
C SER A 347 10.17 10.43 -26.11
N HIS A 348 11.19 10.24 -26.97
CA HIS A 348 12.06 11.34 -27.43
C HIS A 348 11.32 12.32 -28.35
N GLN A 349 10.55 11.81 -29.30
CA GLN A 349 9.75 12.63 -30.21
C GLN A 349 8.63 13.37 -29.46
N ALA A 350 8.10 12.79 -28.38
CA ALA A 350 7.16 13.46 -27.49
C ALA A 350 7.81 14.64 -26.73
N VAL A 351 9.10 14.55 -26.36
CA VAL A 351 9.86 15.68 -25.80
C VAL A 351 10.03 16.77 -26.84
N ASP A 352 10.43 16.43 -28.07
CA ASP A 352 10.60 17.42 -29.14
C ASP A 352 9.29 18.16 -29.44
N LEU A 353 8.17 17.43 -29.46
CA LEU A 353 6.84 18.03 -29.62
C LEU A 353 6.49 18.95 -28.44
N TYR A 354 6.73 18.50 -27.21
CA TYR A 354 6.48 19.29 -26.01
C TYR A 354 7.24 20.63 -26.05
N LEU A 355 8.56 20.57 -26.32
CA LEU A 355 9.40 21.77 -26.39
C LEU A 355 8.95 22.70 -27.52
N THR A 356 8.64 22.15 -28.69
CA THR A 356 8.17 22.93 -29.84
C THR A 356 6.85 23.64 -29.54
N LEU A 357 5.88 22.94 -28.95
CA LEU A 357 4.59 23.54 -28.58
C LEU A 357 4.77 24.57 -27.47
N ARG A 358 5.60 24.28 -26.48
CA ARG A 358 5.91 25.21 -25.39
C ARG A 358 6.46 26.53 -25.92
N ASP A 359 7.43 26.49 -26.81
CA ASP A 359 8.04 27.69 -27.40
C ASP A 359 7.05 28.53 -28.22
N ILE A 360 6.03 27.89 -28.79
CA ILE A 360 4.97 28.57 -29.57
C ILE A 360 3.89 29.15 -28.66
N VAL A 361 3.42 28.37 -27.69
CA VAL A 361 2.23 28.70 -26.89
C VAL A 361 2.58 29.62 -25.73
N HIS A 362 3.73 29.41 -25.08
CA HIS A 362 4.11 30.16 -23.88
C HIS A 362 4.21 31.69 -24.09
N PRO A 363 4.70 32.21 -25.23
CA PRO A 363 4.66 33.65 -25.50
C PRO A 363 3.25 34.22 -25.67
N LEU A 364 2.30 33.41 -26.16
CA LEU A 364 0.95 33.86 -26.52
C LEU A 364 0.00 34.00 -25.31
N ILE A 365 0.40 33.51 -24.13
CA ILE A 365 -0.37 33.59 -22.88
C ILE A 365 0.13 34.72 -21.97
N LEU A 366 1.28 35.32 -22.30
CA LEU A 366 1.88 36.44 -21.54
C LEU A 366 1.59 37.83 -22.13
N GLU A 367 0.90 37.89 -23.27
CA GLU A 367 0.28 39.10 -23.85
C GLU A 367 -1.22 39.11 -23.54
#